data_AF-A0A7C2BSM4-F1
#
_entry.id   AF-A0A7C2BSM4-F1
#
_cell.length_a   1.000
_cell.length_b   1.000
_cell.length_c   1.000
_cell.angle_alpha   90.00
_cell.angle_beta   90.00
_cell.angle_gamma   90.00
#
_symmetry.space_group_name_H-M   'P 1'
#
loop_
_entity.id
_entity.type
_entity.pdbx_description
1 polymer ?
#
loop_
_entity_poly.entity_id
_entity_poly.type
_entity_poly.pdbx_seq_one_letter_code
_entity_poly.pdbx_strand_id
1 'polypeptide(L)'
;MLETFVMLSAAINEAEQKAQAIASSETSRRNSRANRDMKIINANLAKILMINEALWEIIRDKHGLTETDLHEKLYEIDMRDGVLDGKNQRKASECSGCGRMVSARHPACLYCGNIIDNSVFTLT
;
A
#
# COMPACT_ATOMS: atom_id res chain seq x y z
N MET A 1 14.51 49.30 -30.47
CA MET A 1 15.21 48.65 -29.33
C MET A 1 14.30 48.44 -28.11
N LEU A 2 13.46 49.41 -27.70
CA LEU A 2 12.51 49.18 -26.59
C LEU A 2 11.40 48.17 -26.94
N GLU A 3 10.77 48.29 -28.12
CA GLU A 3 9.66 47.40 -28.51
C GLU A 3 10.07 45.93 -28.63
N THR A 4 11.28 45.67 -29.12
CA THR A 4 11.86 44.33 -29.19
C THR A 4 12.10 43.71 -27.81
N PHE A 5 12.42 44.54 -26.81
CA PHE A 5 12.62 44.09 -25.43
C PHE A 5 11.29 43.77 -24.75
N VAL A 6 10.26 44.60 -24.98
CA VAL A 6 8.90 44.37 -24.48
C VAL A 6 8.33 43.07 -25.05
N MET A 7 8.45 42.85 -26.36
CA MET A 7 7.97 41.62 -27.00
C MET A 7 8.68 40.36 -26.50
N LEU A 8 9.99 40.43 -26.23
CA LEU A 8 10.73 39.30 -25.65
C LEU A 8 10.28 38.98 -24.23
N SER A 9 10.04 40.01 -23.40
CA SER A 9 9.54 39.81 -22.02
C SER A 9 8.14 39.20 -21.96
N ALA A 10 7.26 39.58 -22.90
CA ALA A 10 5.92 39.02 -22.99
C ALA A 10 5.95 37.52 -23.36
N ALA A 11 6.81 37.14 -24.31
CA ALA A 11 6.97 35.75 -24.72
C ALA A 11 7.54 34.86 -23.59
N ILE A 12 8.45 35.39 -22.77
CA ILE A 12 9.00 34.69 -21.60
C ILE A 12 7.89 34.46 -20.55
N ASN A 13 7.13 35.50 -20.22
CA ASN A 13 6.01 35.38 -19.26
C ASN A 13 4.94 34.38 -19.73
N GLU A 14 4.61 34.36 -21.02
CA GLU A 14 3.63 33.42 -21.56
C GLU A 14 4.13 31.97 -21.50
N ALA A 15 5.42 31.74 -21.74
CA ALA A 15 6.05 30.43 -21.60
C ALA A 15 6.04 29.94 -20.13
N GLU A 16 6.33 30.82 -19.18
CA GLU A 16 6.26 30.51 -17.74
C GLU A 16 4.84 30.18 -17.30
N GLN A 17 3.84 30.95 -17.73
CA GLN A 17 2.43 30.69 -17.42
C GLN A 17 1.96 29.33 -17.97
N LYS A 18 2.37 28.98 -19.20
CA LYS A 18 2.06 27.67 -19.79
C LYS A 18 2.73 26.53 -19.01
N ALA A 19 3.99 26.69 -18.61
CA ALA A 19 4.69 25.70 -17.79
C ALA A 19 4.03 25.50 -16.42
N GLN A 20 3.64 26.61 -15.75
CA GLN A 20 2.94 26.60 -14.47
C GLN A 20 1.56 25.90 -14.57
N ALA A 21 0.82 26.17 -15.66
CA ALA A 21 -0.48 25.56 -15.94
C ALA A 21 -0.38 24.04 -16.16
N ILE A 22 0.66 23.59 -16.88
CA ILE A 22 0.90 22.16 -17.11
C ILE A 22 1.23 21.46 -15.78
N ALA A 23 2.15 22.01 -14.99
CA ALA A 23 2.55 21.44 -13.69
C ALA A 23 1.39 21.38 -12.68
N SER A 24 0.58 22.44 -12.60
CA SER A 24 -0.60 22.49 -11.73
C SER A 24 -1.70 21.52 -12.19
N SER A 25 -1.90 21.36 -13.50
CA SER A 25 -2.84 20.39 -14.06
C SER A 25 -2.43 18.94 -13.76
N GLU A 26 -1.13 18.62 -13.84
CA GLU A 26 -0.62 17.29 -13.53
C GLU A 26 -0.75 16.98 -12.04
N THR A 27 -0.43 17.94 -11.19
CA THR A 27 -0.59 17.85 -9.73
C THR A 27 -2.05 17.61 -9.36
N SER A 28 -2.97 18.36 -9.98
CA SER A 28 -4.42 18.20 -9.79
C SER A 28 -4.90 16.81 -10.22
N ARG A 29 -4.41 16.29 -11.35
CA ARG A 29 -4.72 14.94 -11.82
C ARG A 29 -4.22 13.87 -10.86
N ARG A 30 -2.97 13.97 -10.38
CA ARG A 30 -2.40 13.04 -9.39
C ARG A 30 -3.22 13.04 -8.09
N ASN A 31 -3.55 14.22 -7.57
CA ASN A 31 -4.40 14.36 -6.38
C ASN A 31 -5.79 13.76 -6.59
N SER A 32 -6.41 13.98 -7.75
CA SER A 32 -7.72 13.41 -8.06
C SER A 32 -7.71 11.88 -8.12
N ARG A 33 -6.60 11.28 -8.59
CA ARG A 33 -6.41 9.84 -8.63
C ARG A 33 -6.20 9.27 -7.24
N ALA A 34 -5.26 9.84 -6.48
CA ALA A 34 -5.01 9.44 -5.10
C ALA A 34 -6.28 9.52 -4.24
N ASN A 35 -7.10 10.57 -4.41
CA ASN A 35 -8.35 10.70 -3.67
C ASN A 35 -9.40 9.65 -4.08
N ARG A 36 -9.46 9.27 -5.37
CA ARG A 36 -10.32 8.17 -5.83
C ARG A 36 -9.86 6.83 -5.26
N ASP A 37 -8.56 6.56 -5.33
CA ASP A 37 -7.98 5.32 -4.80
C ASP A 37 -8.24 5.21 -3.28
N MET A 38 -8.08 6.31 -2.55
CA MET A 38 -8.38 6.37 -1.11
C MET A 38 -9.86 6.06 -0.82
N LYS A 39 -10.79 6.60 -1.61
CA LYS A 39 -12.23 6.29 -1.45
C LYS A 39 -12.52 4.81 -1.68
N ILE A 40 -11.91 4.21 -2.70
CA ILE A 40 -12.06 2.79 -3.00
C ILE A 40 -11.50 1.93 -1.86
N ILE A 41 -10.30 2.26 -1.38
CA ILE A 41 -9.66 1.55 -0.26
C ILE A 41 -10.52 1.63 0.99
N ASN A 42 -11.04 2.82 1.33
CA ASN A 42 -11.92 2.99 2.49
C ASN A 42 -13.22 2.19 2.36
N ALA A 43 -13.82 2.15 1.17
CA ALA A 43 -15.02 1.34 0.90
C ALA A 43 -14.74 -0.17 1.03
N ASN A 44 -13.60 -0.63 0.52
CA ASN A 44 -13.18 -2.02 0.65
C ASN A 44 -12.87 -2.39 2.11
N LEU A 45 -12.22 -1.48 2.85
CA LEU A 45 -11.95 -1.67 4.28
C LEU A 45 -13.26 -1.82 5.07
N ALA A 46 -14.22 -0.93 4.86
CA ALA A 46 -15.53 -1.01 5.51
C ALA A 46 -16.24 -2.35 5.22
N LYS A 47 -16.17 -2.82 3.97
CA LYS A 47 -16.73 -4.12 3.58
C LYS A 47 -16.01 -5.28 4.28
N ILE A 48 -14.68 -5.26 4.36
CA ILE A 48 -13.89 -6.30 5.03
C ILE A 48 -14.20 -6.33 6.53
N LEU A 49 -14.34 -5.17 7.18
CA LEU A 49 -14.70 -5.09 8.59
C LEU A 49 -16.07 -5.74 8.85
N MET A 50 -17.07 -5.41 8.03
CA MET A 50 -18.40 -6.03 8.11
C MET A 50 -18.36 -7.55 7.92
N ILE A 51 -17.56 -8.03 6.97
CA ILE A 51 -17.39 -9.48 6.75
C ILE A 51 -16.70 -10.14 7.96
N ASN A 52 -15.65 -9.52 8.51
CA ASN A 52 -14.95 -10.06 9.67
C ASN A 52 -15.83 -10.10 10.92
N GLU A 53 -16.68 -9.08 11.12
CA GLU A 53 -17.68 -9.06 12.19
C GLU A 53 -18.66 -10.22 12.04
N ALA A 54 -19.23 -10.41 10.84
CA ALA A 54 -20.13 -11.52 10.57
C ALA A 54 -19.45 -12.89 10.76
N LEU A 55 -18.19 -13.03 10.33
CA LEU A 55 -17.40 -14.26 10.53
C LEU A 55 -17.17 -14.53 12.01
N TRP A 56 -16.83 -13.50 12.80
CA TRP A 56 -16.65 -13.63 14.24
C TRP A 56 -17.93 -14.09 14.91
N GLU A 57 -19.08 -13.45 14.63
CA GLU A 57 -20.36 -13.85 15.20
C GLU A 57 -20.72 -15.30 14.86
N ILE A 58 -20.56 -15.72 13.60
CA ILE A 58 -20.84 -17.10 13.19
C ILE A 58 -19.97 -18.11 13.97
N ILE A 59 -18.68 -17.83 14.11
CA ILE A 59 -17.75 -18.75 14.79
C ILE A 59 -18.02 -18.74 16.30
N ARG A 60 -18.16 -17.56 16.88
CA ARG A 60 -18.46 -17.35 18.31
C ARG A 60 -19.71 -18.12 18.70
N ASP A 61 -20.80 -17.95 17.96
CA ASP A 61 -22.09 -18.54 18.30
C ASP A 61 -22.11 -20.07 18.08
N LYS A 62 -21.39 -20.58 17.07
CA LYS A 62 -21.27 -22.03 16.83
C LYS A 62 -20.38 -22.76 17.84
N HIS A 63 -19.39 -22.07 18.39
CA HIS A 63 -18.37 -22.69 19.24
C HIS A 63 -18.40 -22.21 20.71
N GLY A 64 -19.30 -21.29 21.05
CA GLY A 64 -19.40 -20.72 22.40
C GLY A 64 -18.16 -19.94 22.82
N LEU A 65 -17.46 -19.33 21.87
CA LEU A 65 -16.24 -18.57 22.17
C LEU A 65 -16.56 -17.27 22.88
N THR A 66 -15.60 -16.78 23.65
CA THR A 66 -15.67 -15.51 24.36
C THR A 66 -14.79 -14.46 23.67
N GLU A 67 -15.01 -13.20 24.00
CA GLU A 67 -14.11 -12.11 23.59
C GLU A 67 -12.68 -12.32 24.12
N THR A 68 -12.51 -12.98 25.26
CA THR A 68 -11.19 -13.33 25.80
C THR A 68 -10.44 -14.27 24.84
N ASP A 69 -11.11 -15.30 24.32
CA ASP A 69 -10.52 -16.24 23.36
C ASP A 69 -10.07 -15.53 22.08
N LEU A 70 -10.85 -14.55 21.62
CA LEU A 70 -10.48 -13.72 20.46
C LEU A 70 -9.21 -12.89 20.75
N HIS A 71 -9.16 -12.22 21.89
CA HIS A 71 -8.00 -11.41 22.28
C HIS A 71 -6.73 -12.25 22.44
N GLU A 72 -6.83 -13.42 23.08
CA GLU A 72 -5.71 -14.34 23.20
C GLU A 72 -5.22 -14.82 21.83
N LYS A 73 -6.15 -15.12 20.91
CA LYS A 73 -5.79 -15.52 19.56
C LYS A 73 -5.14 -14.41 18.76
N LEU A 74 -5.61 -13.17 18.90
CA LEU A 74 -4.98 -11.99 18.28
C LEU A 74 -3.56 -11.79 18.80
N TYR A 75 -3.36 -11.91 20.12
CA TYR A 75 -2.03 -11.84 20.73
C TYR A 75 -1.10 -12.94 20.21
N GLU A 76 -1.58 -14.19 20.14
CA GLU A 76 -0.83 -15.32 19.57
C GLU A 76 -0.41 -15.02 18.13
N ILE A 77 -1.31 -14.47 17.31
CA ILE A 77 -1.06 -14.16 15.90
C ILE A 77 -0.03 -13.04 15.74
N ASP A 78 -0.14 -11.97 16.52
CA ASP A 78 0.80 -10.84 16.50
C ASP A 78 2.21 -11.33 16.85
N MET A 79 2.32 -12.08 17.95
CA MET A 79 3.57 -12.64 18.44
C MET A 79 4.22 -13.72 17.54
N ARG A 80 3.61 -14.12 16.41
CA ARG A 80 4.20 -15.14 15.51
C ARG A 80 5.51 -14.68 14.87
N ASP A 81 5.70 -13.39 14.68
CA ASP A 81 6.99 -12.84 14.24
C ASP A 81 7.91 -12.49 15.43
N GLY A 82 7.46 -12.70 16.66
CA GLY A 82 8.18 -12.43 17.91
C GLY A 82 8.13 -10.97 18.34
N VAL A 83 7.29 -10.14 17.70
CA VAL A 83 7.09 -8.73 18.03
C VAL A 83 5.61 -8.47 18.28
N LEU A 84 5.30 -7.68 19.31
CA LEU A 84 3.94 -7.24 19.60
C LEU A 84 3.74 -5.83 19.03
N ASP A 85 3.44 -5.71 17.74
CA ASP A 85 3.25 -4.41 17.06
C ASP A 85 1.92 -4.27 16.32
N GLY A 86 1.00 -5.22 16.51
CA GLY A 86 -0.27 -5.30 15.80
C GLY A 86 -0.12 -5.71 14.33
N LYS A 87 1.03 -6.27 13.94
CA LYS A 87 1.32 -6.77 12.61
C LYS A 87 2.01 -8.11 12.72
N ASN A 88 1.58 -9.04 11.89
CA ASN A 88 2.31 -10.27 11.67
C ASN A 88 3.06 -10.15 10.34
N GLN A 89 4.24 -9.52 10.35
CA GLN A 89 5.03 -9.35 9.14
C GLN A 89 5.97 -10.54 8.95
N ARG A 90 5.98 -11.09 7.73
CA ARG A 90 6.98 -12.08 7.36
C ARG A 90 8.37 -11.45 7.46
N LYS A 91 9.29 -12.17 8.11
CA LYS A 91 10.69 -11.73 8.25
C LYS A 91 11.41 -11.80 6.91
N ALA A 92 12.37 -10.91 6.70
CA ALA A 92 13.30 -11.01 5.59
C ALA A 92 14.01 -12.38 5.63
N SER A 93 14.18 -13.00 4.48
CA SER A 93 14.80 -14.31 4.33
C SER A 93 15.96 -14.26 3.36
N GLU A 94 16.88 -15.21 3.48
CA GLU A 94 18.00 -15.34 2.55
C GLU A 94 17.54 -15.99 1.24
N CYS A 95 17.95 -15.41 0.10
CA CYS A 95 17.65 -15.97 -1.21
C CYS A 95 18.45 -17.26 -1.46
N SER A 96 17.78 -18.37 -1.71
CA SER A 96 18.41 -19.65 -2.06
C SER A 96 19.23 -19.63 -3.36
N GLY A 97 19.00 -18.66 -4.25
CA GLY A 97 19.72 -18.53 -5.51
C GLY A 97 20.98 -17.67 -5.45
N CYS A 98 21.04 -16.69 -4.54
CA CYS A 98 22.16 -15.73 -4.51
C CYS A 98 22.66 -15.35 -3.11
N GLY A 99 22.12 -15.94 -2.04
CA GLY A 99 22.55 -15.71 -0.65
C GLY A 99 22.29 -14.31 -0.10
N ARG A 100 21.53 -13.46 -0.80
CA ARG A 100 21.23 -12.10 -0.33
C ARG A 100 19.97 -12.09 0.51
N MET A 101 19.93 -11.23 1.53
CA MET A 101 18.71 -10.97 2.29
C MET A 101 17.66 -10.29 1.42
N VAL A 102 16.47 -10.86 1.36
CA VAL A 102 15.32 -10.36 0.61
C VAL A 102 14.19 -10.04 1.58
N SER A 103 13.61 -8.84 1.44
CA SER A 103 12.42 -8.44 2.18
C SER A 103 11.24 -9.35 1.80
N ALA A 104 10.47 -9.80 2.78
CA ALA A 104 9.31 -10.67 2.55
C ALA A 104 8.13 -10.00 1.81
N ARG A 105 8.26 -8.70 1.47
CA ARG A 105 7.32 -8.00 0.59
C ARG A 105 7.49 -8.38 -0.88
N HIS A 106 8.63 -8.94 -1.27
CA HIS A 106 8.91 -9.26 -2.67
C HIS A 106 8.72 -10.74 -2.95
N PRO A 107 7.89 -11.11 -3.95
CA PRO A 107 7.66 -12.51 -4.28
C PRO A 107 8.85 -13.18 -4.95
N ALA A 108 9.74 -12.39 -5.54
CA ALA A 108 10.99 -12.82 -6.12
C ALA A 108 12.15 -11.97 -5.61
N CYS A 109 13.35 -12.54 -5.64
CA CYS A 109 14.58 -11.85 -5.30
C CYS A 109 14.82 -10.71 -6.29
N LEU A 110 14.92 -9.47 -5.77
CA LEU A 110 15.24 -8.30 -6.59
C LEU A 110 16.61 -8.37 -7.27
N TYR A 111 17.51 -9.25 -6.81
CA TYR A 111 18.87 -9.35 -7.32
C TYR A 111 19.03 -10.40 -8.41
N CYS A 112 18.49 -11.62 -8.20
CA CYS A 112 18.68 -12.73 -9.11
C CYS A 112 17.39 -13.25 -9.75
N GLY A 113 16.23 -12.68 -9.38
CA GLY A 113 14.93 -13.10 -9.91
C GLY A 113 14.40 -14.42 -9.37
N ASN A 114 15.14 -15.13 -8.50
CA ASN A 114 14.67 -16.38 -7.94
C ASN A 114 13.41 -16.17 -7.08
N ILE A 115 12.41 -17.02 -7.23
CA ILE A 115 11.14 -16.89 -6.49
C ILE A 115 11.40 -17.22 -5.01
N ILE A 116 11.02 -16.29 -4.13
CA ILE A 116 11.21 -16.38 -2.67
C ILE A 116 9.87 -16.67 -1.97
N ASP A 117 8.77 -16.21 -2.54
CA ASP A 117 7.47 -16.28 -1.88
C ASP A 117 6.82 -17.65 -2.01
N ASN A 118 6.67 -18.29 -0.85
CA ASN A 118 5.87 -19.48 -0.62
C ASN A 118 4.47 -19.15 -0.08
N SER A 119 3.91 -17.96 -0.37
CA SER A 119 2.55 -17.65 0.06
C SER A 119 1.56 -18.55 -0.66
N VAL A 120 0.56 -19.02 0.08
CA VAL A 120 -0.61 -19.70 -0.49
C VAL A 120 -1.52 -18.74 -1.27
N PHE A 121 -1.15 -17.46 -1.37
CA PHE A 121 -1.92 -16.41 -2.04
C PHE A 121 -1.24 -15.89 -3.31
N THR A 122 -0.22 -16.58 -3.82
CA THR A 122 0.34 -16.28 -5.14
C THR A 122 -0.75 -16.54 -6.17
N LEU A 123 -1.42 -15.46 -6.61
CA LEU A 123 -2.38 -15.47 -7.71
C LEU A 123 -1.64 -15.97 -8.96
N THR A 124 -1.95 -17.20 -9.36
CA THR A 124 -1.74 -17.72 -10.73
C THR A 124 -2.42 -16.83 -11.75
#